data_AF-A0A4P7CLA0-F1
#
_entry.id   AF-A0A4P7CLA0-F1
#
_cell.length_a   1.000
_cell.length_b   1.000
_cell.length_c   1.000
_cell.angle_alpha   90.00
_cell.angle_beta   90.00
_cell.angle_gamma   90.00
#
_symmetry.space_group_name_H-M   'P 1'
#
loop_
_entity.id
_entity.type
_entity.pdbx_description
1 polymer ?
#
loop_
_entity_poly.entity_id
_entity_poly.type
_entity_poly.pdbx_seq_one_letter_code
_entity_poly.pdbx_strand_id
1 'polypeptide(L)'
;MWNDYSIGKQTYKQLAEKYHCSIRTIQRYLEKAPKTALNPPLSRYLNIIADTTFFGREFGILVLMDSLSKKVVYHRVIKTEKDVYYRIAFNSLRMKGYKIQSITRDGRRGLLKDLLNTPT
;
A
#
# COMPACT_ATOMS: atom_id res chain seq x y z
N MET A 1 13.74 15.75 10.95
CA MET A 1 13.15 14.65 11.74
C MET A 1 12.37 13.62 10.89
N TRP A 2 11.43 14.01 10.02
CA TRP A 2 10.68 13.04 9.19
C TRP A 2 11.58 12.16 8.30
N ASN A 3 12.56 12.76 7.60
CA ASN A 3 13.48 12.01 6.73
C ASN A 3 14.38 11.06 7.53
N ASP A 4 14.83 11.46 8.72
CA ASP A 4 15.62 10.59 9.60
C ASP A 4 14.82 9.38 10.08
N TYR A 5 13.52 9.56 10.35
CA TYR A 5 12.61 8.47 10.69
C TYR A 5 12.33 7.57 9.48
N SER A 6 11.90 8.16 8.35
CA SER A 6 11.39 7.40 7.20
C SER A 6 12.50 6.80 6.32
N ILE A 7 13.53 7.58 5.98
CA ILE A 7 14.65 7.17 5.12
C ILE A 7 15.79 6.64 5.99
N GLY A 8 16.13 7.36 7.06
CA GLY A 8 17.20 6.97 7.99
C GLY A 8 16.83 5.81 8.92
N LYS A 9 15.56 5.37 8.93
CA LYS A 9 15.02 4.28 9.74
C LYS A 9 15.34 4.40 11.25
N GLN A 10 15.50 5.63 11.74
CA GLN A 10 15.82 5.87 13.14
C GLN A 10 14.61 5.64 14.05
N THR A 11 14.84 4.96 15.18
CA THR A 11 13.83 4.74 16.22
C THR A 11 13.51 6.04 16.97
N TYR A 12 12.37 6.07 17.68
CA TYR A 12 12.01 7.24 18.50
C TYR A 12 13.05 7.58 19.56
N LYS A 13 13.73 6.57 20.12
CA LYS A 13 14.79 6.77 21.12
C LYS A 13 16.01 7.45 20.48
N GLN A 14 16.48 6.94 19.33
CA GLN A 14 17.59 7.54 18.60
C GLN A 14 17.28 8.98 18.16
N LEU A 15 16.04 9.26 17.75
CA LEU A 15 15.61 10.61 17.41
C LEU A 15 15.54 11.51 18.65
N ALA A 16 15.02 11.01 19.77
CA ALA A 16 14.95 11.75 21.02
C ALA A 16 16.34 12.16 21.53
N GLU A 17 17.31 11.24 21.44
CA GLU A 17 18.73 11.48 21.76
C GLU A 17 19.34 12.49 20.79
N LYS A 18 19.15 12.32 19.47
CA LYS A 18 19.70 13.20 18.43
C LYS A 18 19.18 14.64 18.50
N TYR A 19 17.88 14.81 18.78
CA TYR A 19 17.22 16.12 18.80
C TYR A 19 17.04 16.70 20.21
N HIS A 20 17.63 16.05 21.23
CA HIS A 20 17.59 16.47 22.63
C HIS A 20 16.16 16.79 23.14
N CYS A 21 15.20 15.92 22.83
CA CYS A 21 13.81 16.10 23.24
C CYS A 21 13.16 14.78 23.67
N SER A 22 12.03 14.86 24.37
CA SER A 22 11.30 13.65 24.79
C SER A 22 10.81 12.81 23.61
N ILE A 23 10.72 11.49 23.79
CA ILE A 23 10.09 10.56 22.82
C ILE A 23 8.66 11.02 22.44
N ARG A 24 7.90 11.54 23.41
CA ARG A 24 6.54 12.05 23.19
C ARG A 24 6.52 13.24 22.22
N THR A 25 7.56 14.08 22.25
CA THR A 25 7.72 15.19 21.30
C THR A 25 7.98 14.68 19.89
N ILE A 26 8.84 13.66 19.73
CA ILE A 26 9.10 12.99 18.45
C ILE A 26 7.80 12.41 17.88
N GLN A 27 7.05 11.66 18.68
CA GLN A 27 5.78 11.05 18.24
C GLN A 27 4.78 12.10 17.75
N ARG A 28 4.53 13.16 18.54
CA ARG A 28 3.64 14.26 18.14
C ARG A 28 4.08 14.95 16.86
N TYR A 29 5.38 15.08 16.64
CA TYR A 29 5.91 15.64 15.40
C TYR A 29 5.60 14.73 14.20
N LEU A 30 5.88 13.42 14.33
CA LEU A 30 5.66 12.45 13.25
C LEU A 30 4.18 12.24 12.94
N GLU A 31 3.29 12.30 13.93
CA GLU A 31 1.84 12.22 13.72
C GLU A 31 1.30 13.39 12.89
N LYS A 32 1.93 14.56 13.00
CA LYS A 32 1.60 15.77 12.22
C LYS A 32 2.22 15.76 10.82
N ALA A 33 3.08 14.80 10.51
CA ALA A 33 3.72 14.73 9.20
C ALA A 33 2.65 14.57 8.10
N PRO A 34 2.86 15.21 6.93
CA PRO A 34 1.90 15.13 5.84
C PRO A 34 1.75 13.68 5.39
N LYS A 35 0.50 13.20 5.38
CA LYS A 35 0.16 11.88 4.85
C LYS A 35 0.02 12.02 3.34
N THR A 36 0.90 11.35 2.61
CA THR A 36 0.84 11.34 1.13
C THR A 36 -0.49 10.78 0.68
N ALA A 37 -1.31 11.61 0.05
CA ALA A 37 -2.50 11.15 -0.63
C ALA A 37 -2.09 10.25 -1.81
N LEU A 38 -2.92 9.26 -2.12
CA LEU A 38 -2.71 8.48 -3.34
C LEU A 38 -2.88 9.41 -4.54
N ASN A 39 -1.78 9.68 -5.24
CA ASN A 39 -1.84 10.39 -6.50
C ASN A 39 -2.60 9.53 -7.50
N PRO A 40 -3.66 10.06 -8.15
CA PRO A 40 -4.36 9.30 -9.16
C PRO A 40 -3.39 8.96 -10.30
N PRO A 41 -3.40 7.70 -10.80
CA PRO A 41 -2.65 7.37 -11.99
C PRO A 41 -3.16 8.22 -13.17
N LEU A 42 -2.22 8.71 -13.98
CA LEU A 42 -2.51 9.55 -15.16
C LEU A 42 -3.25 8.75 -16.25
N SER A 43 -2.95 7.46 -16.35
CA SER A 43 -3.60 6.56 -17.29
C SER A 43 -4.87 5.97 -16.69
N ARG A 44 -5.92 5.87 -17.51
CA ARG A 44 -7.11 5.07 -17.19
C ARG A 44 -6.83 3.58 -17.19
N TYR A 45 -5.80 3.14 -17.89
CA TYR A 45 -5.38 1.74 -17.99
C TYR A 45 -4.30 1.44 -16.96
N LEU A 46 -4.50 0.38 -16.18
CA LEU A 46 -3.62 -0.01 -15.09
C LEU A 46 -3.05 -1.42 -15.30
N ASN A 47 -1.74 -1.55 -15.08
CA ASN A 47 -1.04 -2.82 -15.02
C ASN A 47 -0.64 -3.07 -13.58
N ILE A 48 -1.42 -3.87 -12.86
CA ILE A 48 -1.33 -3.94 -11.41
C ILE A 48 -0.27 -4.96 -10.97
N ILE A 49 0.67 -4.54 -10.15
CA ILE A 49 1.47 -5.41 -9.29
C ILE A 49 0.82 -5.39 -7.90
N ALA A 50 0.43 -6.56 -7.43
CA ALA A 50 -0.23 -6.73 -6.15
C ALA A 50 0.68 -7.49 -5.18
N ASP A 51 0.90 -6.92 -4.00
CA ASP A 51 1.68 -7.55 -2.94
C ASP A 51 1.02 -7.36 -1.57
N THR A 52 1.26 -8.28 -0.65
CA THR A 52 0.79 -8.19 0.73
C THR A 52 1.97 -8.38 1.68
N THR A 53 2.26 -7.37 2.50
CA THR A 53 3.31 -7.44 3.51
C THR A 53 2.70 -7.50 4.91
N PHE A 54 3.13 -8.46 5.73
CA PHE A 54 2.71 -8.58 7.14
C PHE A 54 3.79 -8.10 8.10
N PHE A 55 3.39 -7.33 9.10
CA PHE A 55 4.20 -6.83 10.19
C PHE A 55 3.66 -7.47 11.50
N GLY A 56 4.25 -8.61 11.87
CA GLY A 56 3.71 -9.44 12.94
C GLY A 56 2.45 -10.19 12.52
N ARG A 57 1.62 -10.59 13.49
CA ARG A 57 0.50 -11.52 13.25
C ARG A 57 -0.82 -10.85 12.85
N GLU A 58 -1.05 -9.63 13.33
CA GLU A 58 -2.36 -8.96 13.23
C GLU A 58 -2.40 -7.77 12.27
N PHE A 59 -1.24 -7.35 11.75
CA PHE A 59 -1.13 -6.15 10.91
C PHE A 59 -0.47 -6.50 9.58
N GLY A 60 -1.24 -6.45 8.50
CA GLY A 60 -0.76 -6.57 7.14
C GLY A 60 -1.25 -5.43 6.27
N ILE A 61 -0.52 -5.17 5.19
CA ILE A 61 -0.87 -4.15 4.20
C ILE A 61 -0.91 -4.82 2.83
N LEU A 62 -2.10 -4.84 2.22
CA LEU A 62 -2.26 -5.11 0.80
C LEU A 62 -1.94 -3.82 0.04
N VAL A 63 -1.03 -3.89 -0.93
CA VAL A 63 -0.63 -2.79 -1.79
C VAL A 63 -0.85 -3.17 -3.25
N LEU A 64 -1.53 -2.31 -4.01
CA LEU A 64 -1.62 -2.39 -5.46
C LEU A 64 -0.85 -1.21 -6.05
N MET A 65 0.13 -1.52 -6.88
CA MET A 65 0.95 -0.56 -7.60
C MET A 65 0.70 -0.69 -9.10
N ASP A 66 0.59 0.42 -9.81
CA ASP A 66 0.66 0.38 -11.27
C ASP A 66 2.12 0.26 -11.71
N SER A 67 2.43 -0.77 -12.50
CA SER A 67 3.80 -1.11 -12.90
C SER A 67 4.43 -0.05 -13.81
N LEU A 68 3.61 0.62 -14.62
CA LEU A 68 4.07 1.65 -15.56
C LEU A 68 4.41 2.95 -14.83
N SER A 69 3.46 3.49 -14.06
CA SER A 69 3.68 4.73 -13.32
C SER A 69 4.52 4.55 -12.06
N LYS A 70 4.73 3.30 -11.60
CA LYS A 70 5.38 2.94 -10.32
C LYS A 70 4.72 3.61 -9.12
N LYS A 71 3.43 3.94 -9.23
CA LYS A 71 2.65 4.59 -8.17
C LYS A 71 1.71 3.59 -7.53
N VAL A 72 1.59 3.68 -6.20
CA VAL A 72 0.55 2.96 -5.46
C VAL A 72 -0.80 3.56 -5.84
N VAL A 73 -1.71 2.71 -6.31
CA VAL A 73 -3.06 3.11 -6.72
C VAL A 73 -4.11 2.72 -5.68
N TYR A 74 -3.78 1.76 -4.81
CA TYR A 74 -4.63 1.32 -3.73
C TYR A 74 -3.79 0.68 -2.62
N HIS A 75 -4.17 0.91 -1.36
CA HIS A 75 -3.65 0.13 -0.25
C HIS A 75 -4.76 -0.13 0.77
N ARG A 76 -4.64 -1.22 1.54
CA ARG A 76 -5.58 -1.54 2.61
C ARG A 76 -4.88 -2.29 3.73
N VAL A 77 -5.20 -1.91 4.97
CA VAL A 77 -4.83 -2.68 6.15
C VAL A 77 -5.70 -3.94 6.22
N ILE A 78 -5.06 -5.10 6.32
CA ILE A 78 -5.68 -6.42 6.40
C ILE A 78 -5.05 -7.22 7.54
N LYS A 79 -5.81 -8.12 8.15
CA LYS A 79 -5.28 -9.04 9.17
C LYS A 79 -4.72 -10.33 8.57
N THR A 80 -5.30 -10.76 7.46
CA THR A 80 -5.00 -12.03 6.79
C THR A 80 -5.15 -11.84 5.29
N GLU A 81 -4.42 -12.63 4.52
CA GLU A 81 -4.50 -12.57 3.07
C GLU A 81 -5.69 -13.38 2.57
N LYS A 82 -6.72 -12.67 2.09
CA LYS A 82 -7.98 -13.25 1.59
C LYS A 82 -8.39 -12.60 0.27
N ASP A 83 -8.98 -13.41 -0.59
CA ASP A 83 -9.42 -13.06 -1.95
C ASP A 83 -10.44 -11.91 -1.96
N VAL A 84 -11.27 -11.83 -0.92
CA VAL A 84 -12.24 -10.75 -0.74
C VAL A 84 -11.59 -9.36 -0.76
N TYR A 85 -10.38 -9.22 -0.23
CA TYR A 85 -9.69 -7.92 -0.19
C TYR A 85 -9.22 -7.48 -1.56
N TYR A 86 -8.75 -8.42 -2.38
CA TYR A 86 -8.41 -8.17 -3.78
C TYR A 86 -9.67 -7.77 -4.57
N ARG A 87 -10.79 -8.49 -4.40
CA ARG A 87 -12.06 -8.12 -5.05
C ARG A 87 -12.54 -6.73 -4.69
N ILE A 88 -12.49 -6.36 -3.42
CA ILE A 88 -12.84 -5.00 -2.99
C ILE A 88 -11.89 -3.97 -3.63
N ALA A 89 -10.59 -4.24 -3.65
CA ALA A 89 -9.60 -3.34 -4.24
C ALA A 89 -9.84 -3.11 -5.74
N PHE A 90 -10.02 -4.19 -6.51
CA PHE A 90 -10.25 -4.10 -7.94
C PHE A 90 -11.60 -3.45 -8.29
N ASN A 91 -12.67 -3.76 -7.52
CA ASN A 91 -13.94 -3.08 -7.69
C ASN A 91 -13.85 -1.58 -7.38
N SER A 92 -13.09 -1.20 -6.34
CA SER A 92 -12.83 0.22 -6.04
C SER A 92 -12.14 0.94 -7.20
N LEU A 93 -11.15 0.29 -7.84
CA LEU A 93 -10.49 0.86 -9.02
C LEU A 93 -11.44 0.97 -10.22
N ARG A 94 -12.27 -0.04 -10.47
CA ARG A 94 -13.27 -0.02 -11.55
C ARG A 94 -14.33 1.06 -11.35
N MET A 95 -14.84 1.23 -10.12
CA MET A 95 -15.79 2.30 -9.78
C MET A 95 -15.20 3.70 -9.99
N LYS A 96 -13.88 3.85 -9.85
CA LYS A 96 -13.16 5.10 -10.18
C LYS A 96 -12.91 5.28 -11.69
N GLY A 97 -13.36 4.36 -12.54
CA GLY A 97 -13.24 4.43 -14.00
C GLY A 97 -11.95 3.85 -14.56
N TYR A 98 -11.14 3.16 -13.75
CA TYR A 98 -9.93 2.51 -14.23
C TYR A 98 -10.21 1.17 -14.91
N LYS A 99 -9.47 0.89 -15.98
CA LYS A 99 -9.46 -0.39 -16.72
C LYS A 99 -8.20 -1.16 -16.36
N ILE A 100 -8.37 -2.28 -15.65
CA ILE A 100 -7.26 -3.16 -15.26
C ILE A 100 -6.92 -4.04 -16.47
N GLN A 101 -5.71 -3.91 -17.00
CA GLN A 101 -5.25 -4.68 -18.18
C GLN A 101 -4.57 -5.98 -17.77
N SER A 102 -3.77 -5.91 -16.71
CA SER A 102 -3.02 -7.06 -16.20
C SER A 102 -2.92 -6.99 -14.68
N ILE A 103 -2.75 -8.16 -14.06
CA ILE A 103 -2.49 -8.31 -12.63
C ILE A 103 -1.33 -9.29 -12.48
N THR A 104 -0.24 -8.82 -11.89
CA THR A 104 0.92 -9.62 -11.48
C THR A 104 0.90 -9.76 -9.97
N ARG A 105 0.96 -11.00 -9.48
CA ARG A 105 0.95 -11.32 -8.06
C ARG A 105 1.82 -12.55 -7.82
N ASP A 106 2.46 -12.61 -6.66
CA ASP A 106 3.22 -13.79 -6.25
C ASP A 106 2.30 -14.89 -5.65
N GLY A 107 2.57 -16.15 -6.03
CA GLY A 107 2.32 -17.32 -5.19
C GLY A 107 0.90 -17.80 -4.84
N ARG A 108 -0.17 -17.56 -5.63
CA ARG A 108 -1.46 -18.26 -5.39
C ARG A 108 -2.28 -18.53 -6.65
N ARG A 109 -2.42 -19.81 -7.03
CA ARG A 109 -3.26 -20.25 -8.16
C ARG A 109 -4.75 -20.10 -7.80
N GLY A 110 -5.55 -19.59 -8.74
CA GLY A 110 -7.03 -19.64 -8.67
C GLY A 110 -7.77 -18.33 -8.44
N LEU A 111 -7.10 -17.27 -7.99
CA LEU A 111 -7.75 -16.00 -7.58
C LEU A 111 -8.29 -15.16 -8.75
N LEU A 112 -7.72 -15.34 -9.94
CA LEU A 112 -7.99 -14.50 -11.12
C LEU A 112 -9.09 -15.05 -12.04
N LYS A 113 -9.49 -16.32 -11.89
CA LYS A 113 -10.49 -16.96 -12.76
C LYS A 113 -11.86 -16.28 -12.64
N ASP A 114 -12.28 -15.97 -11.41
CA ASP A 114 -13.60 -15.37 -11.16
C ASP A 114 -13.61 -13.85 -11.25
N LEU A 115 -12.45 -13.21 -11.36
CA LEU A 115 -12.32 -11.79 -11.10
C LEU A 115 -12.18 -10.93 -12.37
N LEU A 116 -11.74 -11.54 -13.47
CA LEU A 116 -11.48 -10.86 -14.73
C LEU A 116 -12.52 -11.14 -15.82
N ASN A 117 -13.48 -12.06 -15.63
CA ASN A 117 -14.42 -12.50 -16.67
C ASN A 117 -13.73 -12.79 -18.02
N THR A 118 -12.49 -13.29 -17.98
CA THR A 118 -11.73 -13.61 -19.19
C THR A 118 -12.25 -14.92 -19.78
N PRO A 119 -12.73 -14.95 -21.04
CA PRO A 119 -13.04 -16.20 -21.72
C PRO A 119 -11.76 -17.01 -21.89
N THR A 120 -11.85 -18.32 -21.65
CA THR A 120 -10.82 -19.32 -21.96
C THR A 120 -10.49 -19.39 -23.44
#